data_AF-A0A936LFC1-F1
#
_entry.id   AF-A0A936LFC1-F1
#
_cell.length_a   1.000
_cell.length_b   1.000
_cell.length_c   1.000
_cell.angle_alpha   90.00
_cell.angle_beta   90.00
_cell.angle_gamma   90.00
#
_symmetry.space_group_name_H-M   'P 1'
#
loop_
_entity.id
_entity.type
_entity.pdbx_description
1 polymer ?
#
loop_
_entity_poly.entity_id
_entity_poly.type
_entity_poly.pdbx_seq_one_letter_code
_entity_poly.pdbx_strand_id
1 'polypeptide(L)'
;MDNVRNERRCDSRRVTKGAAARIMYAAVLVGAALAVVTLGQKAEAANLWRDILDFAVGAEPNEVGVAAETPNVEPQGPEAIAADPAGDGLYLLDTVNRRIYQLSADGQVRSVIDIDAVTQAVDLAIVDDVFYVLDAAVKRVNAYRPSGEIVETYEVPEGIALGGSVRLSIGGLGDIRLSVGGVEARLRPGERERGAPSEALTTRTGDNLLESTFLRESDRGARLMLEAGGDERLRGGANSIDIETDGYLAAAELLGVDAQGHYYLLVEDLAEGAGAFDVRTVVRKYSPSGELVGTARVPLETTDVLPNRFVTVTADGNLYFLQPQASSVKLLRLEFADAAGERARGDAGSVPTEREDLAVVPEGFEETVRGAYPDQERPRGQITRDEIIRNAESYLNAAWVLDRPNYEAPGVANRCAPSDGQKWQRPDRQNGRAADRMTSVPYKWGGYDSLNGFLGKLEQGYLAGDVCTCRNADLGYCITGESAGVDCSGFVSRSLGESYYTTSSMSKITKQLADWRDLRPGDILNRAGRHVRLVTGISTEGPLIIETIEASKANGSVHRASYRTSALRNYKPLRYIGVVD
;
A
#
# COMPACT_ATOMS: atom_id res chain seq x y z
N MET A 1 -22.80 46.92 52.68
CA MET A 1 -21.67 45.97 52.63
C MET A 1 -20.54 46.68 51.89
N ASP A 2 -19.84 47.67 52.47
CA ASP A 2 -18.93 47.63 53.65
C ASP A 2 -17.66 46.78 53.35
N ASN A 3 -16.41 47.00 53.83
CA ASN A 3 -15.66 48.14 54.43
C ASN A 3 -14.17 47.70 54.58
N VAL A 4 -13.10 48.53 54.65
CA VAL A 4 -12.83 49.94 54.23
C VAL A 4 -11.30 50.25 54.37
N ARG A 5 -10.72 51.20 53.60
CA ARG A 5 -9.35 51.80 53.78
C ARG A 5 -8.12 50.84 53.58
N ASN A 6 -6.84 51.26 53.50
CA ASN A 6 -6.23 52.59 53.70
C ASN A 6 -4.94 52.89 52.88
N GLU A 7 -4.65 54.19 52.80
CA GLU A 7 -3.56 54.94 52.16
C GLU A 7 -2.08 54.59 52.49
N ARG A 8 -1.19 54.88 51.52
CA ARG A 8 -0.01 55.82 51.56
C ARG A 8 0.91 55.58 50.34
N ARG A 9 1.64 56.53 49.72
CA ARG A 9 2.06 57.89 50.10
C ARG A 9 2.43 58.78 48.88
N CYS A 10 2.19 60.10 49.02
CA CYS A 10 2.74 61.26 48.29
C CYS A 10 4.30 61.32 48.21
N ASP A 11 4.99 62.16 47.40
CA ASP A 11 4.67 63.15 46.33
C ASP A 11 6.00 63.67 45.67
N SER A 12 5.92 64.34 44.51
CA SER A 12 6.84 65.38 43.97
C SER A 12 8.25 64.99 43.45
N ARG A 13 8.86 65.67 42.45
CA ARG A 13 8.45 66.72 41.46
C ARG A 13 9.56 66.90 40.40
N ARG A 14 9.20 67.33 39.18
CA ARG A 14 9.78 68.47 38.40
C ARG A 14 8.97 68.63 37.08
N VAL A 15 8.29 69.76 36.81
CA VAL A 15 8.80 71.07 36.30
C VAL A 15 9.15 70.97 34.79
N THR A 16 8.60 71.75 33.84
CA THR A 16 7.62 72.89 33.83
C THR A 16 6.98 73.08 32.44
N LYS A 17 5.86 73.82 32.35
CA LYS A 17 5.27 74.35 31.09
C LYS A 17 5.80 75.76 30.76
N GLY A 18 5.72 76.20 29.50
CA GLY A 18 5.73 77.64 29.16
C GLY A 18 5.72 78.00 27.67
N ALA A 19 4.84 78.94 27.28
CA ALA A 19 4.81 79.75 26.04
C ALA A 19 4.63 79.04 24.67
N ALA A 20 4.20 79.71 23.57
CA ALA A 20 3.28 80.86 23.39
C ALA A 20 2.83 80.95 21.91
N ALA A 21 1.83 81.79 21.64
CA ALA A 21 0.98 81.82 20.43
C ALA A 21 1.61 82.30 19.08
N ARG A 22 0.96 81.82 17.98
CA ARG A 22 0.56 82.56 16.75
C ARG A 22 1.63 83.13 15.77
N ILE A 23 1.67 82.60 14.52
CA ILE A 23 1.31 83.27 13.22
C ILE A 23 1.89 82.52 11.98
N MET A 24 1.11 82.49 10.88
CA MET A 24 1.42 82.19 9.46
C MET A 24 2.60 81.26 9.10
N TYR A 25 2.32 80.18 8.36
CA TYR A 25 2.46 80.19 6.88
C TYR A 25 1.72 79.00 6.24
N ALA A 26 1.47 79.08 4.93
CA ALA A 26 0.79 78.04 4.16
C ALA A 26 1.73 76.86 3.80
N ALA A 27 1.09 75.70 3.58
CA ALA A 27 1.59 74.43 3.06
C ALA A 27 3.00 74.38 2.45
N VAL A 28 3.82 73.43 2.92
CA VAL A 28 4.45 72.33 2.13
C VAL A 28 5.30 71.43 3.05
N LEU A 29 5.31 70.12 2.76
CA LEU A 29 6.23 69.03 3.23
C LEU A 29 6.15 68.46 4.67
N VAL A 30 6.14 67.10 4.69
CA VAL A 30 6.67 66.13 5.68
C VAL A 30 6.00 66.03 7.07
N GLY A 31 5.47 64.84 7.39
CA GLY A 31 5.05 64.54 8.77
C GLY A 31 4.20 63.27 8.99
N ALA A 32 4.74 62.09 8.66
CA ALA A 32 4.36 60.78 9.24
C ALA A 32 2.86 60.49 9.50
N ALA A 33 2.15 60.03 8.47
CA ALA A 33 1.12 59.01 8.63
C ALA A 33 1.65 57.69 8.06
N LEU A 34 2.19 56.82 8.90
CA LEU A 34 2.52 55.45 8.51
C LEU A 34 1.20 54.67 8.36
N ALA A 35 0.55 54.85 7.21
CA ALA A 35 -0.44 53.90 6.73
C ALA A 35 0.30 52.62 6.34
N VAL A 36 0.63 51.79 7.34
CA VAL A 36 0.96 50.39 7.09
C VAL A 36 -0.32 49.75 6.59
N VAL A 37 -0.50 49.78 5.27
CA VAL A 37 -1.45 48.90 4.60
C VAL A 37 -0.87 47.51 4.78
N THR A 38 -1.26 46.85 5.86
CA THR A 38 -1.17 45.40 5.97
C THR A 38 -2.09 44.81 4.90
N LEU A 39 -1.56 44.72 3.68
CA LEU A 39 -1.98 43.72 2.71
C LEU A 39 -1.66 42.37 3.34
N GLY A 40 -2.57 41.94 4.22
CA GLY A 40 -2.70 40.58 4.66
C GLY A 40 -3.19 39.77 3.47
N GLN A 41 -2.29 39.53 2.52
CA GLN A 41 -2.30 38.28 1.79
C GLN A 41 -2.15 37.19 2.86
N LYS A 42 -3.29 36.71 3.36
CA LYS A 42 -3.40 35.28 3.61
C LYS A 42 -2.93 34.66 2.31
N ALA A 43 -1.79 33.98 2.34
CA ALA A 43 -1.50 33.03 1.29
C ALA A 43 -2.71 32.08 1.28
N GLU A 44 -3.50 32.13 0.22
CA GLU A 44 -4.32 30.97 -0.11
C GLU A 44 -3.35 29.80 -0.14
N ALA A 45 -3.63 28.75 0.62
CA ALA A 45 -2.84 27.54 0.55
C ALA A 45 -2.98 27.06 -0.90
N ALA A 46 -1.94 27.29 -1.72
CA ALA A 46 -1.98 26.99 -3.13
C ALA A 46 -2.36 25.51 -3.26
N ASN A 47 -3.51 25.24 -3.90
CA ASN A 47 -4.09 23.91 -3.94
C ASN A 47 -3.01 22.90 -4.33
N LEU A 48 -2.71 21.98 -3.42
CA LEU A 48 -1.60 21.02 -3.55
C LEU A 48 -1.83 20.05 -4.72
N TRP A 49 -3.07 19.97 -5.19
CA TRP A 49 -3.51 19.17 -6.33
C TRP A 49 -4.74 19.81 -6.99
N ARG A 50 -5.11 19.27 -8.15
CA ARG A 50 -6.39 19.51 -8.83
C ARG A 50 -7.10 18.17 -9.01
N ASP A 51 -8.39 18.14 -8.69
CA ASP A 51 -9.26 17.02 -9.06
C ASP A 51 -9.40 16.99 -10.60
N ILE A 52 -9.04 15.86 -11.21
CA ILE A 52 -9.10 15.65 -12.67
C ILE A 52 -10.33 14.81 -13.02
N LEU A 53 -10.60 13.77 -12.22
CA LEU A 53 -11.72 12.87 -12.40
C LEU A 53 -12.20 12.36 -11.04
N ASP A 54 -13.50 12.08 -10.93
CA ASP A 54 -14.16 11.59 -9.73
C ASP A 54 -15.20 10.54 -10.14
N PHE A 55 -14.85 9.26 -9.96
CA PHE A 55 -15.74 8.15 -10.23
C PHE A 55 -16.59 7.82 -9.00
N ALA A 56 -17.88 7.59 -9.20
CA ALA A 56 -18.72 6.95 -8.19
C ALA A 56 -18.25 5.49 -7.95
N VAL A 57 -18.45 4.98 -6.74
CA VAL A 57 -18.14 3.58 -6.41
C VAL A 57 -19.27 2.66 -6.85
N GLY A 58 -18.93 1.63 -7.60
CA GLY A 58 -19.89 0.65 -8.11
C GLY A 58 -19.33 -0.21 -9.26
N ALA A 59 -20.23 -0.68 -10.13
CA ALA A 59 -19.91 -1.62 -11.21
C ALA A 59 -20.42 -1.18 -12.60
N GLU A 60 -21.27 -0.15 -12.68
CA GLU A 60 -21.76 0.39 -13.94
C GLU A 60 -20.61 0.99 -14.78
N PRO A 61 -20.78 1.20 -16.09
CA PRO A 61 -19.67 1.55 -17.01
C PRO A 61 -18.88 2.85 -16.71
N ASN A 62 -19.38 3.71 -15.81
CA ASN A 62 -18.74 4.97 -15.40
C ASN A 62 -18.48 5.00 -13.88
N GLU A 63 -18.42 3.84 -13.23
CA GLU A 63 -18.12 3.66 -11.81
C GLU A 63 -16.78 2.94 -11.64
N VAL A 64 -16.16 2.98 -10.47
CA VAL A 64 -14.98 2.16 -10.16
C VAL A 64 -15.25 1.28 -8.96
N GLY A 65 -14.81 0.02 -9.03
CA GLY A 65 -15.09 -0.95 -8.01
C GLY A 65 -14.23 -0.71 -6.76
N VAL A 66 -14.89 -0.51 -5.63
CA VAL A 66 -14.27 -0.53 -4.30
C VAL A 66 -15.08 -1.52 -3.46
N ALA A 67 -14.43 -2.59 -3.02
CA ALA A 67 -15.05 -3.60 -2.18
C ALA A 67 -15.17 -3.05 -0.76
N ALA A 68 -16.40 -2.98 -0.25
CA ALA A 68 -16.72 -2.43 1.05
C ALA A 68 -15.91 -3.07 2.19
N GLU A 69 -15.60 -2.25 3.19
CA GLU A 69 -14.79 -2.65 4.32
C GLU A 69 -15.49 -3.72 5.17
N THR A 70 -15.10 -5.00 5.02
CA THR A 70 -15.54 -6.07 5.93
C THR A 70 -14.41 -6.38 6.91
N PRO A 71 -14.47 -5.91 8.17
CA PRO A 71 -13.32 -6.07 9.05
C PRO A 71 -12.95 -7.54 9.34
N ASN A 72 -11.66 -7.82 9.59
CA ASN A 72 -10.87 -9.04 9.34
C ASN A 72 -10.60 -9.38 7.85
N VAL A 73 -10.88 -8.45 6.94
CA VAL A 73 -10.45 -8.46 5.54
C VAL A 73 -9.89 -7.07 5.20
N GLU A 74 -8.86 -7.00 4.36
CA GLU A 74 -8.45 -5.72 3.76
C GLU A 74 -9.45 -5.31 2.66
N PRO A 75 -9.83 -4.02 2.59
CA PRO A 75 -10.65 -3.52 1.48
C PRO A 75 -9.89 -3.64 0.16
N GLN A 76 -10.61 -3.82 -0.94
CA GLN A 76 -10.06 -3.87 -2.29
C GLN A 76 -10.56 -2.67 -3.10
N GLY A 77 -9.79 -2.25 -4.09
CA GLY A 77 -10.13 -1.14 -4.98
C GLY A 77 -9.40 -1.28 -6.32
N PRO A 78 -9.27 -0.20 -7.09
CA PRO A 78 -8.37 -0.19 -8.24
C PRO A 78 -6.91 -0.27 -7.77
N GLU A 79 -6.11 -1.13 -8.40
CA GLU A 79 -4.74 -1.44 -7.93
C GLU A 79 -3.63 -0.65 -8.62
N ALA A 80 -3.89 -0.05 -9.80
CA ALA A 80 -2.87 0.69 -10.53
C ALA A 80 -3.39 1.90 -11.31
N ILE A 81 -2.58 2.97 -11.30
CA ILE A 81 -2.58 4.04 -12.31
C ILE A 81 -1.25 4.00 -13.08
N ALA A 82 -1.30 3.98 -14.40
CA ALA A 82 -0.12 4.01 -15.27
C ALA A 82 -0.26 5.11 -16.34
N ALA A 83 0.85 5.74 -16.71
CA ALA A 83 0.92 6.64 -17.86
C ALA A 83 1.46 5.90 -19.09
N ASP A 84 1.10 6.38 -20.28
CA ASP A 84 1.78 6.03 -21.53
C ASP A 84 3.22 6.56 -21.50
N PRO A 85 4.27 5.70 -21.62
CA PRO A 85 5.65 6.17 -21.68
C PRO A 85 5.98 7.03 -22.90
N ALA A 86 5.17 6.98 -23.97
CA ALA A 86 5.36 7.69 -25.23
C ALA A 86 4.26 8.71 -25.54
N GLY A 87 3.27 8.90 -24.65
CA GLY A 87 2.05 9.67 -24.94
C GLY A 87 1.45 10.44 -23.76
N ASP A 88 0.22 10.93 -23.96
CA ASP A 88 -0.57 11.70 -22.98
C ASP A 88 -1.58 10.84 -22.19
N GLY A 89 -1.65 9.54 -22.50
CA GLY A 89 -2.64 8.62 -21.96
C GLY A 89 -2.38 8.25 -20.50
N LEU A 90 -3.47 8.10 -19.76
CA LEU A 90 -3.48 7.52 -18.41
C LEU A 90 -4.36 6.27 -18.40
N TYR A 91 -4.03 5.30 -17.56
CA TYR A 91 -4.66 3.99 -17.54
C TYR A 91 -4.92 3.55 -16.12
N LEU A 92 -6.19 3.36 -15.76
CA LEU A 92 -6.62 2.93 -14.43
C LEU A 92 -7.09 1.48 -14.46
N LEU A 93 -6.49 0.65 -13.61
CA LEU A 93 -6.83 -0.76 -13.43
C LEU A 93 -7.92 -0.89 -12.35
N ASP A 94 -9.16 -1.09 -12.76
CA ASP A 94 -10.30 -1.39 -11.88
C ASP A 94 -10.32 -2.90 -11.63
N THR A 95 -9.52 -3.35 -10.67
CA THR A 95 -9.33 -4.76 -10.30
C THR A 95 -10.63 -5.42 -9.85
N VAL A 96 -11.49 -4.68 -9.13
CA VAL A 96 -12.74 -5.21 -8.58
C VAL A 96 -13.74 -5.53 -9.70
N ASN A 97 -13.87 -4.67 -10.72
CA ASN A 97 -14.73 -4.92 -11.88
C ASN A 97 -14.01 -5.56 -13.07
N ARG A 98 -12.71 -5.89 -12.94
CA ARG A 98 -11.87 -6.51 -13.98
C ARG A 98 -11.87 -5.75 -15.31
N ARG A 99 -11.59 -4.46 -15.26
CA ARG A 99 -11.50 -3.60 -16.45
C ARG A 99 -10.37 -2.58 -16.37
N ILE A 100 -9.96 -2.08 -17.52
CA ILE A 100 -8.99 -0.99 -17.65
C ILE A 100 -9.72 0.21 -18.26
N TYR A 101 -9.66 1.35 -17.58
CA TYR A 101 -10.06 2.63 -18.16
C TYR A 101 -8.88 3.26 -18.89
N GLN A 102 -9.05 3.60 -20.16
CA GLN A 102 -8.15 4.50 -20.88
C GLN A 102 -8.67 5.94 -20.73
N LEU A 103 -7.84 6.80 -20.19
CA LEU A 103 -8.13 8.19 -19.85
C LEU A 103 -7.22 9.13 -20.65
N SER A 104 -7.70 10.32 -20.98
CA SER A 104 -6.85 11.45 -21.35
C SER A 104 -6.24 12.12 -20.11
N ALA A 105 -5.20 12.95 -20.32
CA ALA A 105 -4.59 13.76 -19.27
C ALA A 105 -5.56 14.74 -18.57
N ASP A 106 -6.69 15.11 -19.19
CA ASP A 106 -7.76 15.92 -18.61
C ASP A 106 -8.94 15.11 -18.04
N GLY A 107 -8.80 13.78 -17.93
CA GLY A 107 -9.76 12.91 -17.25
C GLY A 107 -10.96 12.45 -18.08
N GLN A 108 -10.95 12.63 -19.40
CA GLN A 108 -12.00 12.05 -20.25
C GLN A 108 -11.76 10.55 -20.44
N VAL A 109 -12.79 9.73 -20.19
CA VAL A 109 -12.76 8.31 -20.53
C VAL A 109 -12.78 8.15 -22.05
N ARG A 110 -11.66 7.68 -22.62
CA ARG A 110 -11.50 7.40 -24.06
C ARG A 110 -12.07 6.03 -24.42
N SER A 111 -11.80 5.02 -23.59
CA SER A 111 -12.30 3.65 -23.76
C SER A 111 -12.29 2.88 -22.42
N VAL A 112 -13.00 1.75 -22.40
CA VAL A 112 -13.01 0.78 -21.30
C VAL A 112 -12.73 -0.58 -21.91
N ILE A 113 -11.80 -1.32 -21.33
CA ILE A 113 -11.33 -2.63 -21.82
C ILE A 113 -11.62 -3.67 -20.75
N ASP A 114 -12.50 -4.62 -21.06
CA ASP A 114 -12.81 -5.73 -20.17
C ASP A 114 -11.67 -6.76 -20.18
N ILE A 115 -11.27 -7.22 -19.00
CA ILE A 115 -10.17 -8.18 -18.79
C ILE A 115 -10.62 -9.38 -17.96
N ASP A 116 -11.86 -9.85 -18.19
CA ASP A 116 -12.60 -10.91 -17.45
C ASP A 116 -11.78 -12.14 -17.01
N ALA A 117 -10.77 -12.49 -17.80
CA ALA A 117 -9.88 -13.62 -17.59
C ALA A 117 -8.93 -13.44 -16.39
N VAL A 118 -8.73 -12.23 -15.85
CA VAL A 118 -7.91 -12.02 -14.63
C VAL A 118 -8.61 -12.53 -13.38
N THR A 119 -7.82 -13.07 -12.45
CA THR A 119 -8.31 -13.48 -11.13
C THR A 119 -8.08 -12.38 -10.09
N GLN A 120 -6.85 -11.87 -9.99
CA GLN A 120 -6.47 -10.79 -9.09
C GLN A 120 -5.42 -9.91 -9.80
N ALA A 121 -5.88 -8.94 -10.58
CA ALA A 121 -4.99 -7.98 -11.23
C ALA A 121 -4.40 -7.01 -10.20
N VAL A 122 -3.07 -6.94 -10.08
CA VAL A 122 -2.39 -6.09 -9.08
C VAL A 122 -1.51 -4.99 -9.69
N ASP A 123 -1.16 -5.08 -10.97
CA ASP A 123 -0.43 -4.02 -11.65
C ASP A 123 -0.65 -4.03 -13.16
N LEU A 124 -0.41 -2.88 -13.80
CA LEU A 124 -0.62 -2.63 -15.23
C LEU A 124 0.58 -1.87 -15.83
N ALA A 125 0.98 -2.29 -17.04
CA ALA A 125 1.92 -1.56 -17.88
C ALA A 125 1.45 -1.57 -19.35
N ILE A 126 1.79 -0.52 -20.11
CA ILE A 126 1.31 -0.32 -21.48
C ILE A 126 2.50 -0.03 -22.38
N VAL A 127 2.57 -0.73 -23.51
CA VAL A 127 3.54 -0.51 -24.60
C VAL A 127 2.82 -0.78 -25.91
N ASP A 128 2.86 0.17 -26.85
CA ASP A 128 2.38 0.03 -28.23
C ASP A 128 0.93 -0.50 -28.35
N ASP A 129 0.00 0.11 -27.60
CA ASP A 129 -1.41 -0.30 -27.44
C ASP A 129 -1.63 -1.74 -26.91
N VAL A 130 -0.60 -2.37 -26.32
CA VAL A 130 -0.69 -3.65 -25.61
C VAL A 130 -0.68 -3.43 -24.10
N PHE A 131 -1.68 -4.00 -23.42
CA PHE A 131 -1.91 -3.84 -21.99
C PHE A 131 -1.42 -5.09 -21.26
N TYR A 132 -0.33 -4.98 -20.53
CA TYR A 132 0.23 -6.07 -19.73
C TYR A 132 -0.31 -5.98 -18.31
N VAL A 133 -1.08 -6.97 -17.89
CA VAL A 133 -1.70 -7.03 -16.55
C VAL A 133 -1.09 -8.18 -15.75
N LEU A 134 -0.59 -7.87 -14.55
CA LEU A 134 -0.08 -8.85 -13.60
C LEU A 134 -1.23 -9.45 -12.77
N ASP A 135 -1.49 -10.73 -12.95
CA ASP A 135 -2.51 -11.52 -12.25
C ASP A 135 -1.86 -12.35 -11.14
N ALA A 136 -1.89 -11.83 -9.91
CA ALA A 136 -1.12 -12.37 -8.78
C ALA A 136 -1.63 -13.74 -8.30
N ALA A 137 -2.95 -13.93 -8.25
CA ALA A 137 -3.59 -15.13 -7.71
C ALA A 137 -3.28 -16.41 -8.51
N VAL A 138 -2.96 -16.27 -9.80
CA VAL A 138 -2.56 -17.38 -10.70
C VAL A 138 -1.19 -17.18 -11.33
N LYS A 139 -0.35 -16.30 -10.75
CA LYS A 139 1.07 -16.09 -11.10
C LYS A 139 1.36 -15.97 -12.60
N ARG A 140 0.73 -15.00 -13.28
CA ARG A 140 1.00 -14.73 -14.71
C ARG A 140 0.90 -13.26 -15.05
N VAL A 141 1.52 -12.86 -16.17
CA VAL A 141 1.24 -11.60 -16.86
C VAL A 141 0.48 -11.91 -18.15
N ASN A 142 -0.70 -11.33 -18.33
CA ASN A 142 -1.46 -11.43 -19.58
C ASN A 142 -1.28 -10.13 -20.37
N ALA A 143 -0.97 -10.26 -21.67
CA ALA A 143 -0.93 -9.16 -22.62
C ALA A 143 -2.28 -9.10 -23.36
N TYR A 144 -2.99 -7.98 -23.25
CA TYR A 144 -4.29 -7.74 -23.88
C TYR A 144 -4.20 -6.73 -25.03
N ARG A 145 -5.04 -6.90 -26.05
CA ARG A 145 -5.37 -5.85 -27.03
C ARG A 145 -6.40 -4.87 -26.48
N PRO A 146 -6.63 -3.70 -27.13
CA PRO A 146 -7.74 -2.81 -26.81
C PRO A 146 -9.13 -3.46 -26.91
N SER A 147 -9.25 -4.64 -27.53
CA SER A 147 -10.47 -5.45 -27.62
C SER A 147 -10.75 -6.33 -26.38
N GLY A 148 -9.86 -6.38 -25.39
CA GLY A 148 -9.95 -7.33 -24.26
C GLY A 148 -9.46 -8.75 -24.60
N GLU A 149 -8.98 -9.00 -25.82
CA GLU A 149 -8.42 -10.29 -26.22
C GLU A 149 -6.99 -10.46 -25.69
N ILE A 150 -6.72 -11.58 -25.01
CA ILE A 150 -5.35 -12.00 -24.63
C ILE A 150 -4.59 -12.42 -25.89
N VAL A 151 -3.46 -11.76 -26.17
CA VAL A 151 -2.53 -12.14 -27.24
C VAL A 151 -1.37 -13.00 -26.76
N GLU A 152 -0.98 -12.88 -25.49
CA GLU A 152 0.14 -13.63 -24.92
C GLU A 152 0.00 -13.75 -23.39
N THR A 153 0.51 -14.86 -22.83
CA THR A 153 0.56 -15.10 -21.38
C THR A 153 1.98 -15.50 -20.99
N TYR A 154 2.50 -14.87 -19.95
CA TYR A 154 3.82 -15.11 -19.39
C TYR A 154 3.66 -15.68 -17.97
N GLU A 155 4.09 -16.92 -17.76
CA GLU A 155 4.11 -17.55 -16.44
C GLU A 155 5.12 -16.84 -15.52
N VAL A 156 4.74 -16.62 -14.26
CA VAL A 156 5.65 -16.09 -13.24
C VAL A 156 6.24 -17.27 -12.44
N PRO A 157 7.58 -17.45 -12.42
CA PRO A 157 8.23 -18.52 -11.66
C PRO A 157 7.78 -18.59 -10.19
N GLU A 158 7.58 -19.80 -9.68
CA GLU A 158 7.05 -20.03 -8.32
C GLU A 158 7.86 -19.35 -7.20
N GLY A 159 9.17 -19.19 -7.40
CA GLY A 159 10.08 -18.49 -6.47
C GLY A 159 9.94 -16.97 -6.43
N ILE A 160 9.04 -16.37 -7.21
CA ILE A 160 8.66 -14.95 -7.12
C ILE A 160 7.37 -14.85 -6.30
N ALA A 161 7.43 -14.09 -5.20
CA ALA A 161 6.29 -13.79 -4.35
C ALA A 161 5.58 -12.53 -4.88
N LEU A 162 4.31 -12.65 -5.25
CA LEU A 162 3.50 -11.52 -5.77
C LEU A 162 2.60 -10.87 -4.71
N GLY A 163 2.80 -11.21 -3.44
CA GLY A 163 2.12 -10.55 -2.32
C GLY A 163 2.80 -9.25 -1.93
N GLY A 164 2.02 -8.24 -1.58
CA GLY A 164 2.51 -6.92 -1.17
C GLY A 164 2.88 -6.03 -2.35
N SER A 165 3.98 -5.29 -2.21
CA SER A 165 4.45 -4.30 -3.19
C SER A 165 5.18 -4.97 -4.35
N VAL A 166 4.58 -4.93 -5.54
CA VAL A 166 5.15 -5.47 -6.79
C VAL A 166 5.01 -4.46 -7.92
N ARG A 167 6.01 -4.34 -8.80
CA ARG A 167 5.93 -3.47 -9.99
C ARG A 167 6.19 -4.23 -11.27
N LEU A 168 5.26 -4.12 -12.22
CA LEU A 168 5.39 -4.61 -13.60
C LEU A 168 6.02 -3.53 -14.49
N SER A 169 7.19 -3.82 -15.03
CA SER A 169 7.89 -3.01 -16.04
C SER A 169 7.94 -3.77 -17.36
N ILE A 170 7.81 -3.06 -18.48
CA ILE A 170 7.90 -3.62 -19.83
C ILE A 170 8.99 -2.87 -20.57
N GLY A 171 10.03 -3.59 -20.98
CA GLY A 171 11.15 -3.03 -21.74
C GLY A 171 10.88 -2.86 -23.24
N GLY A 172 9.89 -3.57 -23.73
CA GLY A 172 9.48 -3.69 -25.13
C GLY A 172 8.70 -4.98 -25.31
N LEU A 173 8.27 -5.28 -26.53
CA LEU A 173 7.57 -6.54 -26.84
C LEU A 173 8.42 -7.75 -26.40
N GLY A 174 7.91 -8.56 -25.47
CA GLY A 174 8.60 -9.72 -24.91
C GLY A 174 9.60 -9.45 -23.78
N ASP A 175 9.88 -8.20 -23.40
CA ASP A 175 10.74 -7.88 -22.25
C ASP A 175 9.90 -7.54 -21.01
N ILE A 176 9.40 -8.58 -20.32
CA ILE A 176 8.56 -8.45 -19.14
C ILE A 176 9.41 -8.54 -17.87
N ARG A 177 9.29 -7.56 -16.98
CA ARG A 177 10.10 -7.43 -15.76
C ARG A 177 9.21 -7.21 -14.55
N LEU A 178 9.52 -7.90 -13.45
CA LEU A 178 8.82 -7.77 -12.16
C LEU A 178 9.81 -7.32 -11.09
N SER A 179 9.59 -6.13 -10.51
CA SER A 179 10.26 -5.72 -9.28
C SER A 179 9.47 -6.20 -8.07
N VAL A 180 10.12 -6.98 -7.21
CA VAL A 180 9.56 -7.53 -5.95
C VAL A 180 10.60 -7.37 -4.86
N GLY A 181 10.22 -6.77 -3.74
CA GLY A 181 11.12 -6.65 -2.58
C GLY A 181 12.41 -5.88 -2.87
N GLY A 182 12.38 -4.92 -3.80
CA GLY A 182 13.55 -4.11 -4.17
C GLY A 182 14.47 -4.74 -5.23
N VAL A 183 14.16 -5.93 -5.75
CA VAL A 183 14.91 -6.58 -6.84
C VAL A 183 14.04 -6.89 -8.05
N GLU A 184 14.60 -6.68 -9.24
CA GLU A 184 13.97 -7.00 -10.51
C GLU A 184 14.24 -8.46 -10.93
N ALA A 185 13.22 -9.10 -11.50
CA ALA A 185 13.32 -10.38 -12.18
C ALA A 185 12.71 -10.26 -13.58
N ARG A 186 13.48 -10.64 -14.61
CA ARG A 186 13.01 -10.71 -15.99
C ARG A 186 12.28 -12.05 -16.23
N LEU A 187 11.06 -11.99 -16.75
CA LEU A 187 10.33 -13.15 -17.27
C LEU A 187 10.72 -13.38 -18.74
N ARG A 188 10.62 -14.62 -19.21
CA ARG A 188 10.84 -14.98 -20.61
C ARG A 188 9.75 -15.94 -21.09
N PRO A 189 9.25 -15.82 -22.33
CA PRO A 189 8.24 -16.74 -22.86
C PRO A 189 8.65 -18.20 -22.71
N GLY A 190 7.82 -19.00 -22.03
CA GLY A 190 8.01 -20.44 -21.85
C GLY A 190 9.07 -20.87 -20.81
N GLU A 191 9.85 -19.96 -20.23
CA GLU A 191 10.78 -20.31 -19.13
C GLU A 191 10.05 -20.31 -17.79
N ARG A 192 10.26 -21.36 -16.98
CA ARG A 192 9.71 -21.49 -15.61
C ARG A 192 10.73 -21.18 -14.51
N GLU A 193 11.95 -20.86 -14.89
CA GLU A 193 13.03 -20.50 -13.97
C GLU A 193 13.18 -18.98 -13.88
N ARG A 194 13.49 -18.49 -12.68
CA ARG A 194 13.71 -17.07 -12.42
C ARG A 194 15.09 -16.68 -12.96
N GLY A 195 15.15 -15.75 -13.92
CA GLY A 195 16.40 -15.08 -14.28
C GLY A 195 17.02 -14.40 -13.05
N ALA A 196 18.36 -14.41 -12.94
CA ALA A 196 19.05 -13.91 -11.75
C ALA A 196 18.54 -12.52 -11.33
N PRO A 197 18.17 -12.32 -10.05
CA PRO A 197 17.64 -11.06 -9.59
C PRO A 197 18.67 -9.93 -9.70
N SER A 198 18.20 -8.74 -10.07
CA SER A 198 19.01 -7.52 -10.15
C SER A 198 18.54 -6.49 -9.13
N GLU A 199 19.48 -5.79 -8.48
CA GLU A 199 19.17 -4.59 -7.68
C GLU A 199 18.96 -3.35 -8.56
N ALA A 200 19.37 -3.42 -9.84
CA ALA A 200 19.03 -2.41 -10.84
C ALA A 200 17.57 -2.62 -11.30
N LEU A 201 16.75 -1.61 -11.07
CA LEU A 201 15.33 -1.56 -11.44
C LEU A 201 15.15 -0.79 -12.75
N THR A 202 14.38 -1.37 -13.67
CA THR A 202 14.20 -0.82 -15.02
C THR A 202 12.93 0.01 -15.13
N THR A 203 13.08 1.24 -15.60
CA THR A 203 11.98 2.15 -15.95
C THR A 203 12.00 2.43 -17.45
N ARG A 204 10.85 2.27 -18.13
CA ARG A 204 10.70 2.68 -19.54
C ARG A 204 10.60 4.20 -19.63
N THR A 205 11.38 4.79 -20.52
CA THR A 205 11.44 6.25 -20.75
C THR A 205 11.32 6.52 -22.24
N GLY A 206 10.12 6.84 -22.73
CA GLY A 206 9.85 6.83 -24.17
C GLY A 206 10.08 5.43 -24.75
N ASP A 207 10.84 5.34 -25.83
CA ASP A 207 11.21 4.07 -26.46
C ASP A 207 12.41 3.36 -25.81
N ASN A 208 13.07 3.99 -24.84
CA ASN A 208 14.29 3.48 -24.20
C ASN A 208 14.03 2.94 -22.80
N LEU A 209 15.06 2.31 -22.23
CA LEU A 209 15.11 1.90 -20.83
C LEU A 209 16.18 2.67 -20.07
N LEU A 210 15.84 3.03 -18.84
CA LEU A 210 16.75 3.57 -17.84
C LEU A 210 16.80 2.59 -16.66
N GLU A 211 17.97 2.02 -16.41
CA GLU A 211 18.21 1.20 -15.23
C GLU A 211 18.62 2.11 -14.06
N SER A 212 18.12 1.80 -12.86
CA SER A 212 18.33 2.61 -11.66
C SER A 212 18.56 1.75 -10.42
N THR A 213 19.62 2.06 -9.66
CA THR A 213 20.03 1.28 -8.49
C THR A 213 20.10 2.18 -7.26
N PHE A 214 19.31 1.87 -6.23
CA PHE A 214 19.30 2.62 -4.96
C PHE A 214 20.44 2.15 -4.06
N LEU A 215 21.39 3.05 -3.77
CA LEU A 215 22.51 2.79 -2.87
C LEU A 215 22.38 3.64 -1.61
N ARG A 216 22.12 3.00 -0.46
CA ARG A 216 22.07 3.69 0.83
C ARG A 216 23.48 4.12 1.25
N GLU A 217 23.64 5.39 1.61
CA GLU A 217 24.90 5.93 2.16
C GLU A 217 24.79 6.22 3.67
N SER A 218 23.58 6.47 4.18
CA SER A 218 23.28 6.58 5.61
C SER A 218 21.78 6.34 5.89
N ASP A 219 21.37 6.45 7.16
CA ASP A 219 19.96 6.45 7.56
C ASP A 219 19.12 7.50 6.81
N ARG A 220 19.72 8.64 6.39
CA ARG A 220 19.01 9.80 5.81
C ARG A 220 19.51 10.23 4.43
N GLY A 221 20.40 9.43 3.83
CA GLY A 221 21.13 9.78 2.62
C GLY A 221 21.34 8.56 1.72
N ALA A 222 21.11 8.71 0.42
CA ALA A 222 21.34 7.68 -0.59
C ALA A 222 21.72 8.31 -1.93
N ARG A 223 22.29 7.49 -2.81
CA ARG A 223 22.49 7.80 -4.22
C ARG A 223 21.69 6.85 -5.08
N LEU A 224 20.87 7.38 -5.99
CA LEU A 224 20.28 6.60 -7.07
C LEU A 224 21.23 6.62 -8.26
N MET A 225 21.92 5.51 -8.53
CA MET A 225 22.73 5.35 -9.74
C MET A 225 21.83 5.20 -10.96
N LEU A 226 22.24 5.75 -12.10
CA LEU A 226 21.45 5.80 -13.35
C LEU A 226 22.28 5.32 -14.54
N GLU A 227 21.80 4.29 -15.23
CA GLU A 227 22.44 3.74 -16.44
C GLU A 227 21.47 3.83 -17.64
N ALA A 228 21.70 4.84 -18.49
CA ALA A 228 20.85 5.12 -19.65
C ALA A 228 21.11 4.13 -20.80
N GLY A 229 20.11 3.33 -21.16
CA GLY A 229 20.12 2.36 -22.25
C GLY A 229 20.08 2.97 -23.66
N GLY A 230 20.88 4.00 -23.91
CA GLY A 230 21.03 4.64 -25.22
C GLY A 230 20.16 5.88 -25.48
N ASP A 231 19.30 6.29 -24.55
CA ASP A 231 18.40 7.45 -24.72
C ASP A 231 19.17 8.76 -24.97
N GLU A 232 18.95 9.40 -26.11
CA GLU A 232 19.65 10.64 -26.47
C GLU A 232 19.30 11.82 -25.55
N ARG A 233 18.11 11.84 -24.94
CA ARG A 233 17.70 12.90 -23.98
C ARG A 233 18.55 12.90 -22.71
N LEU A 234 19.11 11.74 -22.37
CA LEU A 234 19.91 11.51 -21.17
C LEU A 234 21.42 11.69 -21.41
N ARG A 235 21.85 11.95 -22.66
CA ARG A 235 23.28 12.12 -22.97
C ARG A 235 23.85 13.38 -22.31
N GLY A 236 24.79 13.16 -21.40
CA GLY A 236 25.38 14.23 -20.59
C GLY A 236 24.48 14.71 -19.44
N GLY A 237 23.38 14.01 -19.17
CA GLY A 237 22.61 14.17 -17.95
C GLY A 237 23.32 13.53 -16.74
N ALA A 238 22.62 13.50 -15.60
CA ALA A 238 23.12 12.91 -14.37
C ALA A 238 23.23 11.37 -14.49
N ASN A 239 24.43 10.86 -14.21
CA ASN A 239 24.67 9.41 -14.04
C ASN A 239 24.28 8.92 -12.62
N SER A 240 23.93 9.86 -11.73
CA SER A 240 23.46 9.56 -10.39
C SER A 240 22.73 10.77 -9.78
N ILE A 241 21.76 10.51 -8.91
CA ILE A 241 21.04 11.54 -8.14
C ILE A 241 21.31 11.31 -6.65
N ASP A 242 21.80 12.34 -5.96
CA ASP A 242 21.93 12.34 -4.51
C ASP A 242 20.60 12.70 -3.84
N ILE A 243 20.28 12.01 -2.74
CA ILE A 243 18.97 12.07 -2.07
C ILE A 243 19.19 12.21 -0.57
N GLU A 244 18.79 13.34 0.00
CA GLU A 244 18.80 13.57 1.46
C GLU A 244 17.37 13.79 2.00
N THR A 245 17.11 13.36 3.23
CA THR A 245 15.82 13.50 3.92
C THR A 245 15.99 13.94 5.38
N ASP A 246 14.93 14.49 5.97
CA ASP A 246 14.95 14.91 7.39
C ASP A 246 14.83 13.70 8.34
N GLY A 247 13.99 12.74 7.97
CA GLY A 247 13.81 11.45 8.64
C GLY A 247 14.60 10.31 7.98
N TYR A 248 14.36 9.08 8.42
CA TYR A 248 14.99 7.88 7.88
C TYR A 248 14.51 7.62 6.44
N LEU A 249 15.41 7.66 5.46
CA LEU A 249 15.13 7.44 4.05
C LEU A 249 14.75 5.97 3.82
N ALA A 250 13.46 5.64 3.82
CA ALA A 250 13.00 4.28 3.64
C ALA A 250 13.33 3.78 2.23
N ALA A 251 12.92 4.51 1.20
CA ALA A 251 13.17 4.13 -0.19
C ALA A 251 13.20 5.34 -1.14
N ALA A 252 13.88 5.20 -2.27
CA ALA A 252 13.65 6.04 -3.44
C ALA A 252 13.62 5.18 -4.72
N GLU A 253 12.74 5.53 -5.66
CA GLU A 253 12.53 4.80 -6.90
C GLU A 253 12.22 5.76 -8.05
N LEU A 254 12.78 5.48 -9.23
CA LEU A 254 12.46 6.20 -10.45
C LEU A 254 11.02 5.88 -10.92
N LEU A 255 10.18 6.91 -11.05
CA LEU A 255 8.86 6.81 -11.67
C LEU A 255 8.94 6.92 -13.20
N GLY A 256 9.77 7.83 -13.71
CA GLY A 256 9.94 8.11 -15.14
C GLY A 256 10.82 9.34 -15.41
N VAL A 257 10.97 9.67 -16.70
CA VAL A 257 11.71 10.85 -17.18
C VAL A 257 10.91 11.58 -18.25
N ASP A 258 10.68 12.88 -18.05
CA ASP A 258 9.91 13.71 -19.00
C ASP A 258 10.65 13.96 -20.33
N ALA A 259 9.93 14.48 -21.32
CA ALA A 259 10.47 14.80 -22.64
C ALA A 259 11.58 15.89 -22.60
N GLN A 260 11.74 16.60 -21.48
CA GLN A 260 12.81 17.58 -21.25
C GLN A 260 14.00 17.00 -20.45
N GLY A 261 13.97 15.72 -20.09
CA GLY A 261 15.05 15.02 -19.39
C GLY A 261 15.02 15.16 -17.85
N HIS A 262 13.93 15.64 -17.25
CA HIS A 262 13.82 15.69 -15.79
C HIS A 262 13.48 14.31 -15.22
N TYR A 263 14.17 13.93 -14.13
CA TYR A 263 13.92 12.68 -13.44
C TYR A 263 12.86 12.86 -12.34
N TYR A 264 11.96 11.89 -12.22
CA TYR A 264 10.89 11.90 -11.22
C TYR A 264 11.06 10.72 -10.28
N LEU A 265 11.37 10.99 -9.02
CA LEU A 265 11.64 9.97 -8.01
C LEU A 265 10.52 9.95 -6.97
N LEU A 266 9.91 8.79 -6.76
CA LEU A 266 9.08 8.53 -5.57
C LEU A 266 10.02 8.29 -4.39
N VAL A 267 9.88 9.07 -3.33
CA VAL A 267 10.70 8.99 -2.11
C VAL A 267 9.79 8.77 -0.91
N GLU A 268 10.14 7.79 -0.08
CA GLU A 268 9.52 7.49 1.21
C GLU A 268 10.53 7.76 2.33
N ASP A 269 10.17 8.58 3.32
CA ASP A 269 10.94 8.74 4.55
C ASP A 269 10.07 8.59 5.81
N LEU A 270 10.71 8.15 6.90
CA LEU A 270 10.07 7.72 8.15
C LEU A 270 10.47 8.62 9.31
N ALA A 271 9.52 8.87 10.23
CA ALA A 271 9.86 9.39 11.54
C ALA A 271 10.72 8.38 12.34
N GLU A 272 11.71 8.90 13.05
CA GLU A 272 12.56 8.14 13.99
C GLU A 272 11.94 8.11 15.39
N GLY A 273 12.11 7.03 16.16
CA GLY A 273 11.60 6.94 17.54
C GLY A 273 10.08 6.73 17.65
N ALA A 274 9.42 6.26 16.58
CA ALA A 274 7.98 6.07 16.52
C ALA A 274 7.60 4.59 16.54
N GLY A 275 6.65 4.19 17.39
CA GLY A 275 6.12 2.82 17.49
C GLY A 275 5.17 2.41 16.36
N ALA A 276 5.23 3.08 15.22
CA ALA A 276 4.44 2.86 14.02
C ALA A 276 5.20 3.40 12.79
N PHE A 277 4.81 2.97 11.59
CA PHE A 277 5.35 3.50 10.33
C PHE A 277 4.70 4.84 10.00
N ASP A 278 5.19 5.93 10.58
CA ASP A 278 4.84 7.30 10.19
C ASP A 278 5.62 7.67 8.92
N VAL A 279 4.99 7.47 7.76
CA VAL A 279 5.61 7.58 6.43
C VAL A 279 5.22 8.88 5.76
N ARG A 280 6.22 9.69 5.41
CA ARG A 280 6.11 10.79 4.46
C ARG A 280 6.41 10.26 3.07
N THR A 281 5.51 10.49 2.12
CA THR A 281 5.67 10.09 0.72
C THR A 281 5.62 11.31 -0.20
N VAL A 282 6.67 11.51 -0.99
CA VAL A 282 6.79 12.64 -1.91
C VAL A 282 7.28 12.16 -3.28
N VAL A 283 6.96 12.91 -4.32
CA VAL A 283 7.63 12.81 -5.61
C VAL A 283 8.53 14.03 -5.79
N ARG A 284 9.82 13.77 -6.01
CA ARG A 284 10.84 14.79 -6.27
C ARG A 284 11.15 14.85 -7.77
N LYS A 285 11.11 16.06 -8.34
CA LYS A 285 11.52 16.37 -9.71
C LYS A 285 12.95 16.91 -9.69
N TYR A 286 13.84 16.26 -10.42
CA TYR A 286 15.23 16.65 -10.59
C TYR A 286 15.49 17.17 -12.01
N SER A 287 16.38 18.14 -12.17
CA SER A 287 16.86 18.61 -13.47
C SER A 287 17.60 17.50 -14.24
N PRO A 288 17.82 17.64 -15.56
CA PRO A 288 18.73 16.76 -16.30
C PRO A 288 20.15 16.68 -15.71
N SER A 289 20.60 17.70 -14.97
CA SER A 289 21.89 17.72 -14.25
C SER A 289 21.85 17.09 -12.85
N GLY A 290 20.69 16.59 -12.39
CA GLY A 290 20.54 15.95 -11.08
C GLY A 290 20.28 16.90 -9.92
N GLU A 291 19.95 18.18 -10.17
CA GLU A 291 19.60 19.16 -9.13
C GLU A 291 18.11 19.05 -8.77
N LEU A 292 17.75 19.08 -7.49
CA LEU A 292 16.36 19.07 -7.05
C LEU A 292 15.67 20.40 -7.45
N VAL A 293 14.69 20.33 -8.37
CA VAL A 293 13.96 21.51 -8.88
C VAL A 293 12.51 21.59 -8.42
N GLY A 294 11.96 20.54 -7.79
CA GLY A 294 10.71 20.65 -7.05
C GLY A 294 10.23 19.37 -6.37
N THR A 295 9.29 19.53 -5.45
CA THR A 295 8.72 18.43 -4.64
C THR A 295 7.20 18.52 -4.61
N ALA A 296 6.52 17.38 -4.79
CA ALA A 296 5.08 17.22 -4.64
C ALA A 296 4.78 16.17 -3.56
N ARG A 297 3.93 16.49 -2.58
CA ARG A 297 3.50 15.54 -1.54
C ARG A 297 2.41 14.62 -2.09
N VAL A 298 2.53 13.32 -1.83
CA VAL A 298 1.46 12.35 -2.13
C VAL A 298 0.56 12.21 -0.89
N PRO A 299 -0.74 12.57 -0.94
CA PRO A 299 -1.59 12.64 0.24
C PRO A 299 -2.16 11.27 0.65
N LEU A 300 -1.32 10.31 1.06
CA LEU A 300 -1.72 8.94 1.43
C LEU A 300 -2.67 8.85 2.65
N GLU A 301 -2.77 9.93 3.43
CA GLU A 301 -3.73 10.11 4.52
C GLU A 301 -5.19 10.25 4.03
N THR A 302 -5.39 10.51 2.73
CA THR A 302 -6.71 10.77 2.12
C THR A 302 -7.34 9.55 1.44
N THR A 303 -6.68 8.38 1.49
CA THR A 303 -7.10 7.16 0.77
C THR A 303 -7.43 6.03 1.75
N ASP A 304 -8.60 5.41 1.59
CA ASP A 304 -9.07 4.32 2.46
C ASP A 304 -8.41 2.98 2.07
N VAL A 305 -8.20 2.79 0.76
CA VAL A 305 -7.41 1.71 0.14
C VAL A 305 -6.18 2.34 -0.51
N LEU A 306 -5.02 1.70 -0.42
CA LEU A 306 -3.81 2.11 -1.16
C LEU A 306 -3.62 1.17 -2.36
N PRO A 307 -3.75 1.66 -3.61
CA PRO A 307 -3.39 0.88 -4.79
C PRO A 307 -1.92 0.43 -4.72
N ASN A 308 -1.60 -0.77 -5.21
CA ASN A 308 -0.22 -1.21 -5.38
C ASN A 308 0.63 -0.22 -6.22
N ARG A 309 0.07 0.38 -7.28
CA ARG A 309 0.67 1.50 -8.02
C ARG A 309 -0.22 2.75 -7.94
N PHE A 310 0.02 3.59 -6.94
CA PHE A 310 -0.83 4.75 -6.62
C PHE A 310 -0.41 6.08 -7.28
N VAL A 311 0.80 6.20 -7.83
CA VAL A 311 1.28 7.41 -8.56
C VAL A 311 1.85 7.07 -9.93
N THR A 312 1.74 8.02 -10.87
CA THR A 312 2.40 7.92 -12.18
C THR A 312 2.74 9.31 -12.75
N VAL A 313 3.70 9.35 -13.68
CA VAL A 313 4.16 10.58 -14.36
C VAL A 313 4.10 10.39 -15.86
N THR A 314 3.43 11.31 -16.57
CA THR A 314 3.33 11.32 -18.05
C THR A 314 4.60 11.83 -18.72
N ALA A 315 4.76 11.59 -20.02
CA ALA A 315 5.89 12.10 -20.81
C ALA A 315 6.06 13.65 -20.76
N ASP A 316 4.98 14.41 -20.57
CA ASP A 316 5.00 15.87 -20.37
C ASP A 316 5.31 16.30 -18.92
N GLY A 317 5.68 15.36 -18.04
CA GLY A 317 6.10 15.66 -16.67
C GLY A 317 4.96 15.98 -15.69
N ASN A 318 3.70 15.75 -16.07
CA ASN A 318 2.55 15.86 -15.16
C ASN A 318 2.46 14.64 -14.24
N LEU A 319 2.30 14.88 -12.94
CA LEU A 319 2.20 13.87 -11.89
C LEU A 319 0.75 13.65 -11.48
N TYR A 320 0.32 12.38 -11.46
CA TYR A 320 -1.01 11.96 -11.06
C TYR A 320 -0.97 11.00 -9.87
N PHE A 321 -1.97 11.12 -8.99
CA PHE A 321 -2.22 10.25 -7.84
C PHE A 321 -3.63 9.67 -7.91
N LEU A 322 -3.74 8.37 -7.70
CA LEU A 322 -5.00 7.63 -7.60
C LEU A 322 -5.42 7.53 -6.12
N GLN A 323 -6.60 8.06 -5.81
CA GLN A 323 -7.16 8.16 -4.46
C GLN A 323 -8.48 7.38 -4.34
N PRO A 324 -8.44 6.07 -4.02
CA PRO A 324 -9.65 5.31 -3.69
C PRO A 324 -10.18 5.59 -2.27
N GLN A 325 -11.44 5.97 -2.20
CA GLN A 325 -12.21 6.13 -0.97
C GLN A 325 -13.44 5.21 -1.00
N ALA A 326 -14.04 4.96 0.16
CA ALA A 326 -15.19 4.07 0.28
C ALA A 326 -16.44 4.50 -0.54
N SER A 327 -16.54 5.78 -0.93
CA SER A 327 -17.67 6.34 -1.69
C SER A 327 -17.32 6.87 -3.09
N SER A 328 -16.02 7.02 -3.40
CA SER A 328 -15.54 7.70 -4.62
C SER A 328 -14.10 7.30 -4.94
N VAL A 329 -13.75 7.24 -6.22
CA VAL A 329 -12.37 7.06 -6.68
C VAL A 329 -11.95 8.27 -7.49
N LYS A 330 -11.01 9.05 -6.94
CA LYS A 330 -10.52 10.28 -7.56
C LYS A 330 -9.17 10.08 -8.26
N LEU A 331 -8.99 10.77 -9.37
CA LEU A 331 -7.70 10.99 -10.01
C LEU A 331 -7.29 12.45 -9.76
N LEU A 332 -6.17 12.65 -9.07
CA LEU A 332 -5.67 13.97 -8.70
C LEU A 332 -4.39 14.29 -9.47
N ARG A 333 -4.27 15.47 -10.05
CA ARG A 333 -2.99 16.00 -10.57
C ARG A 333 -2.28 16.76 -9.46
N LEU A 334 -1.09 16.33 -9.06
CA LEU A 334 -0.33 16.96 -7.99
C LEU A 334 0.55 18.10 -8.53
N GLU A 335 0.73 19.16 -7.73
CA GLU A 335 1.51 20.35 -8.11
C GLU A 335 2.87 20.38 -7.38
N PHE A 336 3.95 20.53 -8.14
CA PHE A 336 5.31 20.67 -7.58
C PHE A 336 5.50 22.06 -6.95
N ALA A 337 5.98 22.09 -5.71
CA ALA A 337 6.58 23.30 -5.12
C ALA A 337 8.07 23.37 -5.43
N ASP A 338 8.60 24.59 -5.42
CA ASP A 338 10.04 24.82 -5.29
C ASP A 338 10.49 24.61 -3.82
N ALA A 339 11.81 24.60 -3.60
CA ALA A 339 12.39 24.40 -2.27
C ALA A 339 11.99 25.48 -1.24
N ALA A 340 11.56 26.66 -1.70
CA ALA A 340 11.02 27.70 -0.82
C ALA A 340 9.58 27.39 -0.39
N GLY A 341 8.74 26.93 -1.32
CA GLY A 341 7.39 26.46 -1.06
C GLY A 341 7.35 25.22 -0.16
N GLU A 342 8.29 24.28 -0.32
CA GLU A 342 8.43 23.11 0.56
C GLU A 342 8.72 23.52 2.01
N ARG A 343 9.74 24.36 2.24
CA ARG A 343 10.08 24.88 3.57
C ARG A 343 8.96 25.73 4.19
N ALA A 344 8.19 26.45 3.38
CA ALA A 344 7.06 27.26 3.84
C ALA A 344 5.80 26.43 4.15
N ARG A 345 5.61 25.28 3.49
CA ARG A 345 4.53 24.32 3.79
C ARG A 345 4.74 23.62 5.12
N GLY A 346 6.00 23.49 5.54
CA GLY A 346 6.40 22.89 6.81
C GLY A 346 6.22 21.38 6.82
N ASP A 347 6.84 20.74 7.81
CA ASP A 347 6.70 19.30 8.01
C ASP A 347 5.36 19.00 8.68
N ALA A 348 4.28 19.19 7.92
CA ALA A 348 2.96 18.69 8.24
C ALA A 348 2.97 17.17 8.12
N GLY A 349 3.74 16.51 8.97
CA GLY A 349 3.54 15.11 9.32
C GLY A 349 2.09 15.00 9.77
N SER A 350 1.25 14.50 8.87
CA SER A 350 -0.10 14.11 9.21
C SER A 350 0.09 12.81 9.97
N VAL A 351 0.40 12.95 11.27
CA VAL A 351 0.07 11.93 12.27
C VAL A 351 -1.27 11.40 11.82
N PRO A 352 -1.38 10.10 11.44
CA PRO A 352 -2.66 9.55 11.09
C PRO A 352 -3.56 9.87 12.27
N THR A 353 -4.51 10.80 12.06
CA THR A 353 -5.58 10.95 13.04
C THR A 353 -6.12 9.56 13.16
N GLU A 354 -6.07 8.99 14.37
CA GLU A 354 -6.68 7.70 14.60
C GLU A 354 -8.17 7.91 14.28
N ARG A 355 -8.54 7.63 13.02
CA ARG A 355 -9.68 6.79 12.78
C ARG A 355 -9.40 5.56 13.61
N GLU A 356 -9.84 5.64 14.86
CA GLU A 356 -10.33 4.52 15.62
C GLU A 356 -11.47 3.90 14.80
N ASP A 357 -11.09 3.31 13.66
CA ASP A 357 -11.66 2.09 13.16
C ASP A 357 -11.31 1.03 14.21
N LEU A 358 -11.92 1.18 15.38
CA LEU A 358 -12.42 0.10 16.19
C LEU A 358 -13.37 -0.65 15.27
N ALA A 359 -12.77 -1.44 14.39
CA ALA A 359 -13.38 -2.52 13.67
C ALA A 359 -13.80 -3.52 14.73
N VAL A 360 -14.95 -3.21 15.36
CA VAL A 360 -15.54 -3.97 16.45
C VAL A 360 -15.66 -5.39 15.94
N VAL A 361 -14.97 -6.30 16.62
CA VAL A 361 -15.22 -7.73 16.43
C VAL A 361 -16.66 -7.93 16.88
N PRO A 362 -17.57 -8.43 16.02
CA PRO A 362 -18.94 -8.68 16.43
C PRO A 362 -18.93 -9.61 17.64
N GLU A 363 -19.66 -9.25 18.68
CA GLU A 363 -19.66 -9.97 19.95
C GLU A 363 -19.98 -11.46 19.72
N GLY A 364 -19.11 -12.36 20.20
CA GLY A 364 -19.24 -13.79 19.95
C GLY A 364 -18.53 -14.34 18.71
N PHE A 365 -17.88 -13.53 17.85
CA PHE A 365 -17.14 -14.06 16.69
C PHE A 365 -15.98 -14.98 17.11
N GLU A 366 -15.17 -14.54 18.09
CA GLU A 366 -14.00 -15.28 18.57
C GLU A 366 -14.42 -16.58 19.29
N GLU A 367 -15.53 -16.52 20.02
CA GLU A 367 -16.22 -17.63 20.66
C GLU A 367 -16.79 -18.62 19.62
N THR A 368 -17.35 -18.11 18.50
CA THR A 368 -17.85 -18.94 17.39
C THR A 368 -16.70 -19.71 16.72
N VAL A 369 -15.55 -19.05 16.49
CA VAL A 369 -14.36 -19.74 15.98
C VAL A 369 -13.88 -20.79 16.99
N ARG A 370 -13.73 -20.46 18.29
CA ARG A 370 -13.34 -21.45 19.31
C ARG A 370 -14.30 -22.64 19.39
N GLY A 371 -15.60 -22.41 19.28
CA GLY A 371 -16.62 -23.46 19.24
C GLY A 371 -16.50 -24.41 18.04
N ALA A 372 -15.98 -23.93 16.90
CA ALA A 372 -15.67 -24.76 15.73
C ALA A 372 -14.33 -25.54 15.87
N TYR A 373 -13.53 -25.25 16.90
CA TYR A 373 -12.21 -25.84 17.14
C TYR A 373 -12.00 -26.21 18.64
N PRO A 374 -12.86 -27.07 19.24
CA PRO A 374 -12.93 -27.25 20.70
C PRO A 374 -11.68 -27.86 21.34
N ASP A 375 -10.93 -28.73 20.64
CA ASP A 375 -9.77 -29.45 21.18
C ASP A 375 -8.46 -28.62 21.17
N GLN A 376 -8.54 -27.29 21.15
CA GLN A 376 -7.42 -26.41 20.74
C GLN A 376 -7.11 -25.25 21.70
N GLU A 377 -7.63 -25.26 22.93
CA GLU A 377 -7.13 -24.35 23.97
C GLU A 377 -5.67 -24.67 24.30
N ARG A 378 -4.80 -23.68 24.12
CA ARG A 378 -3.37 -23.79 24.39
C ARG A 378 -3.01 -22.87 25.56
N PRO A 379 -2.32 -23.37 26.59
CA PRO A 379 -1.78 -22.51 27.63
C PRO A 379 -0.70 -21.61 27.04
N ARG A 380 -0.64 -20.34 27.49
CA ARG A 380 0.39 -19.38 27.07
C ARG A 380 1.78 -19.94 27.31
N GLY A 381 2.52 -20.17 26.23
CA GLY A 381 3.85 -20.77 26.24
C GLY A 381 4.97 -19.78 25.94
N GLN A 382 6.20 -20.16 26.30
CA GLN A 382 7.40 -19.55 25.71
C GLN A 382 7.68 -20.20 24.35
N ILE A 383 8.15 -19.40 23.39
CA ILE A 383 8.49 -19.86 22.04
C ILE A 383 9.65 -19.04 21.48
N THR A 384 10.57 -19.67 20.77
CA THR A 384 11.69 -18.98 20.10
C THR A 384 11.26 -18.36 18.77
N ARG A 385 12.00 -17.35 18.29
CA ARG A 385 11.77 -16.77 16.96
C ARG A 385 11.86 -17.81 15.85
N ASP A 386 12.87 -18.67 15.90
CA ASP A 386 13.05 -19.73 14.90
C ASP A 386 11.88 -20.72 14.90
N GLU A 387 11.26 -21.00 16.06
CA GLU A 387 10.03 -21.82 16.12
C GLU A 387 8.84 -21.10 15.50
N ILE A 388 8.67 -19.79 15.75
CA ILE A 388 7.61 -18.99 15.11
C ILE A 388 7.76 -19.03 13.58
N ILE A 389 8.97 -18.84 13.07
CA ILE A 389 9.27 -18.89 11.63
C ILE A 389 9.06 -20.29 11.06
N ARG A 390 9.59 -21.35 11.70
CA ARG A 390 9.36 -22.74 11.27
C ARG A 390 7.88 -23.11 11.26
N ASN A 391 7.11 -22.66 12.24
CA ASN A 391 5.67 -22.87 12.26
C ASN A 391 5.03 -22.22 11.04
N ALA A 392 5.31 -20.94 10.78
CA ALA A 392 4.78 -20.22 9.61
C ALA A 392 5.13 -20.88 8.27
N GLU A 393 6.40 -21.28 8.10
CA GLU A 393 6.87 -21.97 6.91
C GLU A 393 6.23 -23.35 6.73
N SER A 394 5.82 -24.03 7.81
CA SER A 394 5.08 -25.29 7.69
C SER A 394 3.70 -25.14 7.04
N TYR A 395 3.00 -24.02 7.25
CA TYR A 395 1.73 -23.73 6.57
C TYR A 395 1.95 -23.21 5.14
N LEU A 396 3.05 -22.49 4.89
CA LEU A 396 3.42 -22.03 3.55
C LEU A 396 3.82 -23.21 2.64
N ASN A 397 4.61 -24.16 3.16
CA ASN A 397 5.19 -25.25 2.38
C ASN A 397 4.36 -26.55 2.43
N ALA A 398 3.19 -26.53 3.08
CA ALA A 398 2.25 -27.65 3.12
C ALA A 398 1.87 -28.10 1.70
N ALA A 399 2.23 -29.34 1.33
CA ALA A 399 1.90 -29.92 0.04
C ALA A 399 0.74 -30.92 0.18
N TRP A 400 -0.27 -30.79 -0.68
CA TRP A 400 -1.50 -31.59 -0.66
C TRP A 400 -2.08 -31.75 -2.07
N VAL A 401 -3.14 -32.56 -2.23
CA VAL A 401 -3.87 -32.73 -3.49
C VAL A 401 -5.27 -32.16 -3.32
N LEU A 402 -5.74 -31.36 -4.27
CA LEU A 402 -7.09 -30.81 -4.29
C LEU A 402 -8.07 -31.86 -4.86
N ASP A 403 -8.28 -32.95 -4.11
CA ASP A 403 -9.17 -34.02 -4.53
C ASP A 403 -10.61 -33.52 -4.72
N ARG A 404 -11.39 -34.23 -5.53
CA ARG A 404 -12.73 -33.77 -5.94
C ARG A 404 -13.66 -33.38 -4.77
N PRO A 405 -13.70 -34.11 -3.63
CA PRO A 405 -14.50 -33.69 -2.47
C PRO A 405 -14.01 -32.41 -1.79
N ASN A 406 -12.72 -32.08 -1.90
CA ASN A 406 -12.17 -30.84 -1.36
C ASN A 406 -12.39 -29.65 -2.31
N TYR A 407 -12.58 -29.93 -3.60
CA TYR A 407 -12.86 -28.95 -4.65
C TYR A 407 -14.33 -28.49 -4.69
N GLU A 408 -15.27 -29.41 -4.42
CA GLU A 408 -16.72 -29.17 -4.41
C GLU A 408 -17.43 -30.24 -3.57
N ALA A 409 -18.58 -29.89 -2.99
CA ALA A 409 -19.39 -30.80 -2.19
C ALA A 409 -20.86 -30.79 -2.67
N PRO A 410 -21.55 -31.94 -2.73
CA PRO A 410 -22.97 -31.99 -3.09
C PRO A 410 -23.83 -31.12 -2.18
N GLY A 411 -24.61 -30.21 -2.78
CA GLY A 411 -25.47 -29.28 -2.04
C GLY A 411 -24.79 -27.98 -1.57
N VAL A 412 -23.46 -27.86 -1.67
CA VAL A 412 -22.73 -26.64 -1.33
C VAL A 412 -22.39 -25.86 -2.59
N ALA A 413 -23.03 -24.71 -2.78
CA ALA A 413 -22.77 -23.83 -3.93
C ALA A 413 -21.44 -23.07 -3.74
N ASN A 414 -20.60 -23.00 -4.78
CA ASN A 414 -19.43 -22.13 -4.81
C ASN A 414 -19.85 -20.66 -5.05
N ARG A 415 -20.41 -20.01 -4.02
CA ARG A 415 -20.91 -18.64 -4.09
C ARG A 415 -21.07 -18.06 -2.69
N CYS A 416 -20.47 -16.89 -2.44
CA CYS A 416 -20.76 -16.13 -1.23
C CYS A 416 -22.04 -15.30 -1.42
N ALA A 417 -23.18 -15.87 -1.02
CA ALA A 417 -24.46 -15.16 -0.90
C ALA A 417 -25.15 -15.55 0.41
N PRO A 418 -24.71 -14.99 1.56
CA PRO A 418 -25.16 -15.43 2.88
C PRO A 418 -26.65 -15.27 3.14
N SER A 419 -27.30 -14.30 2.48
CA SER A 419 -28.76 -14.11 2.45
C SER A 419 -29.52 -15.32 1.91
N ASP A 420 -28.90 -16.01 0.95
CA ASP A 420 -29.45 -17.14 0.21
C ASP A 420 -29.07 -18.47 0.90
N GLY A 421 -28.45 -18.39 2.09
CA GLY A 421 -27.85 -19.54 2.80
C GLY A 421 -26.49 -19.99 2.24
N GLN A 422 -25.99 -19.37 1.17
CA GLN A 422 -24.75 -19.77 0.49
C GLN A 422 -23.55 -19.08 1.18
N LYS A 423 -22.89 -19.82 2.07
CA LYS A 423 -21.86 -19.29 2.98
C LYS A 423 -20.44 -19.80 2.69
N TRP A 424 -20.24 -20.48 1.55
CA TRP A 424 -18.94 -20.98 1.14
C TRP A 424 -18.56 -20.44 -0.23
N GLN A 425 -17.31 -20.00 -0.38
CA GLN A 425 -16.73 -19.69 -1.68
C GLN A 425 -15.30 -20.25 -1.73
N ARG A 426 -15.00 -21.00 -2.78
CA ARG A 426 -13.67 -21.53 -3.05
C ARG A 426 -12.68 -20.38 -3.31
N PRO A 427 -11.46 -20.42 -2.76
CA PRO A 427 -10.41 -19.47 -3.12
C PRO A 427 -10.09 -19.53 -4.62
N ASP A 428 -10.09 -18.39 -5.32
CA ASP A 428 -10.09 -18.40 -6.79
C ASP A 428 -8.83 -19.01 -7.44
N ARG A 429 -7.69 -19.00 -6.74
CA ARG A 429 -6.44 -19.70 -7.14
C ARG A 429 -6.61 -21.22 -7.35
N GLN A 430 -7.75 -21.78 -6.94
CA GLN A 430 -8.11 -23.19 -7.08
C GLN A 430 -9.03 -23.45 -8.27
N ASN A 431 -9.59 -22.42 -8.93
CA ASN A 431 -10.54 -22.60 -10.02
C ASN A 431 -9.90 -23.36 -11.20
N GLY A 432 -10.62 -24.33 -11.77
CA GLY A 432 -10.10 -25.26 -12.78
C GLY A 432 -9.13 -26.35 -12.29
N ARG A 433 -8.69 -26.34 -11.02
CA ARG A 433 -7.56 -27.17 -10.52
C ARG A 433 -7.95 -28.43 -9.74
N ALA A 434 -9.08 -29.05 -10.06
CA ALA A 434 -9.49 -30.30 -9.40
C ALA A 434 -8.48 -31.44 -9.70
N ALA A 435 -8.09 -32.19 -8.67
CA ALA A 435 -7.03 -33.21 -8.65
C ALA A 435 -5.59 -32.71 -8.83
N ASP A 436 -5.35 -31.39 -8.83
CA ASP A 436 -3.99 -30.84 -8.87
C ASP A 436 -3.26 -31.01 -7.53
N ARG A 437 -1.92 -31.02 -7.61
CA ARG A 437 -1.08 -30.73 -6.44
C ARG A 437 -1.13 -29.25 -6.09
N MET A 438 -1.36 -28.99 -4.81
CA MET A 438 -1.40 -27.66 -4.22
C MET A 438 -0.25 -27.50 -3.22
N THR A 439 0.23 -26.26 -3.10
CA THR A 439 1.11 -25.81 -2.03
C THR A 439 0.40 -24.76 -1.20
N SER A 440 0.82 -24.66 0.06
CA SER A 440 0.30 -23.83 1.14
C SER A 440 -1.13 -24.13 1.60
N VAL A 441 -1.38 -23.91 2.90
CA VAL A 441 -2.71 -24.04 3.50
C VAL A 441 -3.63 -22.93 2.94
N PRO A 442 -4.84 -23.26 2.43
CA PRO A 442 -5.76 -22.28 1.87
C PRO A 442 -6.35 -21.37 2.95
N TYR A 443 -6.77 -20.18 2.53
CA TYR A 443 -7.47 -19.24 3.40
C TYR A 443 -8.86 -19.79 3.70
N LYS A 444 -9.25 -19.80 4.97
CA LYS A 444 -10.59 -20.13 5.44
C LYS A 444 -11.04 -19.03 6.40
N TRP A 445 -12.16 -18.37 6.11
CA TRP A 445 -12.78 -17.43 7.04
C TRP A 445 -13.16 -18.11 8.37
N GLY A 446 -12.79 -17.47 9.49
CA GLY A 446 -12.87 -18.07 10.82
C GLY A 446 -12.13 -19.41 10.89
N GLY A 447 -10.94 -19.45 10.28
CA GLY A 447 -10.13 -20.65 10.13
C GLY A 447 -9.01 -20.69 11.16
N TYR A 448 -8.92 -21.79 11.89
CA TYR A 448 -7.89 -22.05 12.88
C TYR A 448 -7.47 -23.52 12.88
N ASP A 449 -7.41 -24.17 11.71
CA ASP A 449 -6.89 -25.54 11.62
C ASP A 449 -5.42 -25.60 12.06
N SER A 450 -5.03 -26.72 12.66
CA SER A 450 -3.60 -27.07 12.79
C SER A 450 -3.15 -27.72 11.47
N LEU A 451 -1.85 -27.76 11.16
CA LEU A 451 -1.40 -28.41 9.91
C LEU A 451 -1.91 -29.86 9.79
N ASN A 452 -1.80 -30.66 10.85
CA ASN A 452 -2.34 -32.02 10.87
C ASN A 452 -3.88 -32.06 10.83
N GLY A 453 -4.56 -31.12 11.47
CA GLY A 453 -6.02 -31.01 11.44
C GLY A 453 -6.55 -30.66 10.05
N PHE A 454 -5.88 -29.74 9.35
CA PHE A 454 -6.14 -29.39 7.96
C PHE A 454 -6.01 -30.62 7.05
N LEU A 455 -4.87 -31.32 7.10
CA LEU A 455 -4.63 -32.53 6.29
C LEU A 455 -5.66 -33.63 6.59
N GLY A 456 -5.92 -33.91 7.88
CA GLY A 456 -6.91 -34.91 8.28
C GLY A 456 -8.35 -34.55 7.91
N LYS A 457 -8.70 -33.25 7.79
CA LYS A 457 -9.98 -32.81 7.23
C LYS A 457 -10.06 -33.00 5.72
N LEU A 458 -8.96 -32.77 4.98
CA LEU A 458 -8.94 -33.06 3.54
C LEU A 458 -9.18 -34.55 3.26
N GLU A 459 -8.55 -35.44 4.03
CA GLU A 459 -8.76 -36.90 3.97
C GLU A 459 -10.22 -37.31 4.25
N GLN A 460 -10.94 -36.53 5.06
CA GLN A 460 -12.38 -36.69 5.34
C GLN A 460 -13.29 -36.05 4.27
N GLY A 461 -12.72 -35.40 3.25
CA GLY A 461 -13.47 -34.77 2.16
C GLY A 461 -14.02 -33.38 2.46
N TYR A 462 -13.47 -32.65 3.44
CA TYR A 462 -13.84 -31.25 3.71
C TYR A 462 -13.35 -30.33 2.58
N LEU A 463 -14.07 -29.23 2.35
CA LEU A 463 -13.75 -28.24 1.32
C LEU A 463 -12.45 -27.50 1.64
N ALA A 464 -11.61 -27.27 0.62
CA ALA A 464 -10.29 -26.66 0.81
C ALA A 464 -10.37 -25.12 0.83
N GLY A 465 -10.41 -24.54 2.03
CA GLY A 465 -10.54 -23.09 2.23
C GLY A 465 -11.96 -22.57 2.06
N ASP A 466 -12.14 -21.30 2.39
CA ASP A 466 -13.38 -20.54 2.29
C ASP A 466 -13.07 -19.03 2.28
N VAL A 467 -13.34 -18.35 1.17
CA VAL A 467 -13.22 -16.88 1.04
C VAL A 467 -14.54 -16.16 1.26
N CYS A 468 -15.63 -16.85 1.61
CA CYS A 468 -16.88 -16.18 1.95
C CYS A 468 -16.79 -15.55 3.35
N THR A 469 -17.20 -14.29 3.46
CA THR A 469 -17.01 -13.48 4.67
C THR A 469 -18.28 -12.72 5.00
N CYS A 470 -18.77 -12.80 6.23
CA CYS A 470 -19.85 -11.93 6.69
C CYS A 470 -19.79 -11.65 8.19
N ARG A 471 -20.57 -10.67 8.65
CA ARG A 471 -20.55 -10.14 10.03
C ARG A 471 -21.87 -10.26 10.77
N ASN A 472 -22.77 -11.12 10.29
CA ASN A 472 -24.06 -11.36 10.91
C ASN A 472 -24.00 -12.59 11.84
N ALA A 473 -24.29 -12.39 13.13
CA ALA A 473 -24.36 -13.42 14.15
C ALA A 473 -25.45 -14.47 13.86
N ASP A 474 -26.61 -14.04 13.35
CA ASP A 474 -27.71 -14.93 12.94
C ASP A 474 -27.32 -15.86 11.79
N LEU A 475 -26.29 -15.47 11.03
CA LEU A 475 -25.70 -16.28 9.96
C LEU A 475 -24.46 -17.06 10.43
N GLY A 476 -24.16 -17.10 11.72
CA GLY A 476 -22.96 -17.75 12.28
C GLY A 476 -21.66 -17.14 11.75
N TYR A 477 -21.68 -15.83 11.44
CA TYR A 477 -20.56 -15.09 10.84
C TYR A 477 -20.04 -15.66 9.51
N CYS A 478 -20.82 -16.49 8.82
CA CYS A 478 -20.37 -17.25 7.65
C CYS A 478 -19.19 -18.19 7.94
N ILE A 479 -18.99 -18.57 9.20
CA ILE A 479 -18.00 -19.59 9.57
C ILE A 479 -18.62 -20.95 9.24
N THR A 480 -18.16 -21.56 8.15
CA THR A 480 -18.56 -22.91 7.77
C THR A 480 -17.74 -23.94 8.54
N GLY A 481 -18.41 -25.02 8.97
CA GLY A 481 -17.76 -26.20 9.56
C GLY A 481 -17.27 -27.20 8.50
N GLU A 482 -17.77 -27.10 7.26
CA GLU A 482 -17.56 -28.05 6.16
C GLU A 482 -16.26 -27.79 5.37
N SER A 483 -15.47 -26.78 5.78
CA SER A 483 -14.22 -26.39 5.13
C SER A 483 -13.03 -26.41 6.10
N ALA A 484 -11.82 -26.50 5.54
CA ALA A 484 -10.56 -26.61 6.26
C ALA A 484 -9.55 -25.53 5.84
N GLY A 485 -8.86 -24.92 6.80
CA GLY A 485 -7.83 -23.90 6.52
C GLY A 485 -7.63 -22.91 7.68
N VAL A 486 -7.01 -21.77 7.38
CA VAL A 486 -6.71 -20.71 8.35
C VAL A 486 -7.13 -19.32 7.84
N ASP A 487 -7.61 -18.45 8.73
CA ASP A 487 -7.67 -17.00 8.45
C ASP A 487 -6.34 -16.32 8.81
N CYS A 488 -6.22 -15.01 8.55
CA CYS A 488 -5.01 -14.23 8.85
C CYS A 488 -4.57 -14.34 10.31
N SER A 489 -5.53 -14.21 11.22
CA SER A 489 -5.30 -14.20 12.66
C SER A 489 -5.14 -15.61 13.22
N GLY A 490 -5.86 -16.59 12.68
CA GLY A 490 -5.66 -18.00 12.98
C GLY A 490 -4.28 -18.48 12.57
N PHE A 491 -3.80 -18.12 11.37
CA PHE A 491 -2.44 -18.42 10.92
C PHE A 491 -1.37 -17.83 11.85
N VAL A 492 -1.52 -16.57 12.26
CA VAL A 492 -0.58 -15.92 13.20
C VAL A 492 -0.65 -16.55 14.58
N SER A 493 -1.85 -16.80 15.15
CA SER A 493 -2.02 -17.54 16.41
C SER A 493 -1.35 -18.91 16.37
N ARG A 494 -1.52 -19.66 15.27
CA ARG A 494 -0.84 -20.95 15.03
C ARG A 494 0.67 -20.82 15.01
N SER A 495 1.19 -19.79 14.35
CA SER A 495 2.63 -19.54 14.24
C SER A 495 3.26 -19.19 15.59
N LEU A 496 2.57 -18.38 16.41
CA LEU A 496 2.95 -18.03 17.79
C LEU A 496 2.77 -19.16 18.80
N GLY A 497 2.18 -20.29 18.40
CA GLY A 497 1.88 -21.42 19.29
C GLY A 497 0.67 -21.19 20.21
N GLU A 498 -0.02 -20.07 20.08
CA GLU A 498 -1.11 -19.59 20.95
C GLU A 498 -2.49 -20.16 20.58
N SER A 499 -3.47 -19.94 21.46
CA SER A 499 -4.90 -20.13 21.16
C SER A 499 -5.39 -19.16 20.07
N TYR A 500 -6.58 -19.34 19.50
CA TYR A 500 -7.12 -18.37 18.52
C TYR A 500 -7.35 -16.99 19.16
N TYR A 501 -6.78 -15.96 18.55
CA TYR A 501 -7.02 -14.54 18.84
C TYR A 501 -7.30 -13.81 17.53
N THR A 502 -8.36 -13.01 17.48
CA THR A 502 -8.64 -12.13 16.34
C THR A 502 -7.63 -10.99 16.24
N THR A 503 -7.55 -10.33 15.08
CA THR A 503 -6.67 -9.14 14.90
C THR A 503 -6.93 -8.03 15.92
N SER A 504 -8.18 -7.83 16.38
CA SER A 504 -8.51 -6.85 17.43
C SER A 504 -8.17 -7.31 18.85
N SER A 505 -8.12 -8.62 19.11
CA SER A 505 -7.80 -9.16 20.45
C SER A 505 -6.34 -9.58 20.60
N MET A 506 -5.56 -9.56 19.52
CA MET A 506 -4.12 -9.86 19.46
C MET A 506 -3.30 -9.10 20.53
N SER A 507 -3.71 -7.88 20.86
CA SER A 507 -3.13 -7.06 21.94
C SER A 507 -3.15 -7.73 23.33
N LYS A 508 -4.00 -8.74 23.56
CA LYS A 508 -4.02 -9.56 24.80
C LYS A 508 -2.78 -10.47 24.94
N ILE A 509 -2.10 -10.80 23.83
CA ILE A 509 -0.89 -11.65 23.79
C ILE A 509 0.37 -10.93 23.32
N THR A 510 0.27 -9.70 22.81
CA THR A 510 1.41 -8.93 22.28
C THR A 510 1.62 -7.58 22.96
N LYS A 511 2.83 -7.02 22.86
CA LYS A 511 3.13 -5.61 23.17
C LYS A 511 3.50 -4.87 21.89
N GLN A 512 3.06 -3.62 21.75
CA GLN A 512 3.54 -2.74 20.67
C GLN A 512 5.01 -2.39 20.89
N LEU A 513 5.78 -2.30 19.80
CA LEU A 513 7.17 -1.83 19.85
C LEU A 513 7.21 -0.32 20.10
N ALA A 514 8.25 0.16 20.79
CA ALA A 514 8.44 1.58 21.06
C ALA A 514 8.97 2.33 19.82
N ASP A 515 9.80 1.65 19.02
CA ASP A 515 10.30 2.10 17.73
C ASP A 515 10.05 1.00 16.68
N TRP A 516 9.66 1.35 15.46
CA TRP A 516 9.56 0.40 14.35
C TRP A 516 10.90 -0.25 14.01
N ARG A 517 12.04 0.40 14.33
CA ARG A 517 13.40 -0.12 14.14
C ARG A 517 13.71 -1.33 15.04
N ASP A 518 12.96 -1.53 16.11
CA ASP A 518 13.10 -2.72 16.98
C ASP A 518 12.52 -4.00 16.34
N LEU A 519 11.81 -3.90 15.20
CA LEU A 519 11.14 -5.01 14.53
C LEU A 519 12.13 -6.12 14.14
N ARG A 520 11.76 -7.37 14.40
CA ARG A 520 12.58 -8.56 14.08
C ARG A 520 11.71 -9.69 13.53
N PRO A 521 12.27 -10.63 12.74
CA PRO A 521 11.58 -11.85 12.34
C PRO A 521 10.93 -12.57 13.53
N GLY A 522 9.68 -12.99 13.39
CA GLY A 522 8.84 -13.54 14.46
C GLY A 522 8.00 -12.49 15.22
N ASP A 523 8.21 -11.20 14.99
CA ASP A 523 7.24 -10.16 15.36
C ASP A 523 6.11 -10.09 14.32
N ILE A 524 5.04 -9.36 14.63
CA ILE A 524 3.86 -9.22 13.76
C ILE A 524 3.57 -7.76 13.41
N LEU A 525 2.97 -7.56 12.24
CA LEU A 525 2.33 -6.29 11.87
C LEU A 525 0.82 -6.48 11.98
N ASN A 526 0.15 -5.70 12.82
CA ASN A 526 -1.29 -5.83 13.03
C ASN A 526 -2.04 -4.53 12.70
N ARG A 527 -3.00 -4.62 11.78
CA ARG A 527 -4.05 -3.61 11.57
C ARG A 527 -5.30 -4.14 12.25
N ALA A 528 -5.53 -3.69 13.49
CA ALA A 528 -6.56 -4.22 14.37
C ALA A 528 -7.93 -4.23 13.69
N GLY A 529 -8.64 -5.34 13.85
CA GLY A 529 -9.92 -5.61 13.22
C GLY A 529 -9.87 -5.71 11.69
N ARG A 530 -8.71 -5.79 11.03
CA ARG A 530 -8.63 -5.92 9.57
C ARG A 530 -7.69 -7.02 9.11
N HIS A 531 -6.42 -6.99 9.49
CA HIS A 531 -5.46 -7.96 8.99
C HIS A 531 -4.18 -8.01 9.84
N VAL A 532 -3.50 -9.14 9.82
CA VAL A 532 -2.26 -9.37 10.57
C VAL A 532 -1.28 -10.18 9.73
N ARG A 533 -0.01 -9.75 9.76
CA ARG A 533 1.11 -10.33 8.99
C ARG A 533 2.20 -10.77 9.95
N LEU A 534 2.84 -11.91 9.70
CA LEU A 534 4.02 -12.34 10.46
C LEU A 534 5.27 -11.88 9.72
N VAL A 535 6.15 -11.13 10.39
CA VAL A 535 7.42 -10.67 9.81
C VAL A 535 8.42 -11.82 9.77
N THR A 536 9.04 -12.03 8.61
CA THR A 536 10.05 -13.07 8.39
C THR A 536 11.41 -12.53 7.99
N GLY A 537 11.47 -11.30 7.48
CA GLY A 537 12.70 -10.65 7.04
C GLY A 537 12.56 -9.14 6.97
N ILE A 538 13.68 -8.44 7.00
CA ILE A 538 13.78 -6.98 6.90
C ILE A 538 15.04 -6.71 6.09
N SER A 539 14.92 -6.00 4.97
CA SER A 539 16.07 -5.54 4.18
C SER A 539 16.31 -4.05 4.45
N THR A 540 17.56 -3.67 4.69
CA THR A 540 17.98 -2.28 4.96
C THR A 540 19.12 -1.78 4.07
N GLU A 541 19.86 -2.67 3.40
CA GLU A 541 21.02 -2.27 2.56
C GLU A 541 20.58 -1.46 1.32
N GLY A 542 19.45 -1.85 0.73
CA GLY A 542 18.77 -1.10 -0.34
C GLY A 542 17.55 -0.33 0.18
N PRO A 543 16.43 -0.30 -0.56
CA PRO A 543 15.17 0.22 -0.02
C PRO A 543 14.74 -0.63 1.20
N LEU A 544 14.13 0.02 2.19
CA LEU A 544 13.57 -0.65 3.36
C LEU A 544 12.36 -1.50 2.93
N ILE A 545 12.52 -2.81 3.00
CA ILE A 545 11.50 -3.80 2.65
C ILE A 545 11.23 -4.68 3.86
N ILE A 546 9.95 -4.82 4.21
CA ILE A 546 9.50 -5.77 5.23
C ILE A 546 8.95 -7.02 4.55
N GLU A 547 9.56 -8.16 4.81
CA GLU A 547 9.14 -9.46 4.29
C GLU A 547 8.25 -10.18 5.31
N THR A 548 7.20 -10.83 4.82
CA THR A 548 6.19 -11.48 5.66
C THR A 548 5.75 -12.83 5.10
N ILE A 549 5.20 -13.65 5.98
CA ILE A 549 4.25 -14.71 5.63
C ILE A 549 2.90 -14.33 6.22
N GLU A 550 1.83 -14.49 5.45
CA GLU A 550 0.47 -14.14 5.86
C GLU A 550 -0.57 -15.02 5.15
N ALA A 551 -1.78 -15.12 5.71
CA ALA A 551 -2.93 -15.71 5.04
C ALA A 551 -3.93 -14.60 4.70
N SER A 552 -4.33 -14.44 3.44
CA SER A 552 -5.30 -13.40 3.05
C SER A 552 -6.40 -13.95 2.13
N LYS A 553 -7.57 -13.30 2.18
CA LYS A 553 -8.70 -13.58 1.29
C LYS A 553 -8.31 -13.43 -0.17
N ALA A 554 -7.58 -12.36 -0.51
CA ALA A 554 -7.21 -12.00 -1.87
C ALA A 554 -6.34 -13.07 -2.55
N ASN A 555 -5.24 -13.47 -1.91
CA ASN A 555 -4.38 -14.55 -2.41
C ASN A 555 -4.99 -15.95 -2.19
N GLY A 556 -6.00 -16.09 -1.34
CA GLY A 556 -6.72 -17.35 -1.13
C GLY A 556 -5.94 -18.43 -0.36
N SER A 557 -4.78 -18.09 0.22
CA SER A 557 -3.92 -19.01 0.98
C SER A 557 -2.91 -18.30 1.86
N VAL A 558 -2.18 -19.07 2.66
CA VAL A 558 -0.87 -18.68 3.18
C VAL A 558 0.09 -18.43 2.01
N HIS A 559 0.81 -17.32 2.04
CA HIS A 559 1.75 -16.88 1.00
C HIS A 559 2.86 -16.00 1.59
N ARG A 560 3.93 -15.77 0.81
CA ARG A 560 4.93 -14.74 1.11
C ARG A 560 4.52 -13.41 0.49
N ALA A 561 4.90 -12.32 1.14
CA ALA A 561 4.70 -10.97 0.65
C ALA A 561 5.82 -10.03 1.13
N SER A 562 6.15 -9.02 0.31
CA SER A 562 7.18 -8.03 0.59
C SER A 562 6.59 -6.63 0.47
N TYR A 563 6.80 -5.78 1.47
CA TYR A 563 6.11 -4.49 1.57
C TYR A 563 7.09 -3.31 1.67
N ARG A 564 6.79 -2.24 0.94
CA ARG A 564 7.26 -0.88 1.24
C ARG A 564 6.51 -0.31 2.43
N THR A 565 7.08 0.70 3.08
CA THR A 565 6.53 1.24 4.32
C THR A 565 5.23 2.03 4.13
N SER A 566 5.02 2.68 2.98
CA SER A 566 3.74 3.32 2.62
C SER A 566 2.53 2.35 2.68
N ALA A 567 2.73 1.09 2.30
CA ALA A 567 1.73 0.01 2.40
C ALA A 567 1.51 -0.50 3.84
N LEU A 568 2.35 -0.08 4.79
CA LEU A 568 2.32 -0.46 6.21
C LEU A 568 1.90 0.68 7.15
N ARG A 569 1.62 1.89 6.64
CA ARG A 569 1.31 3.09 7.45
C ARG A 569 0.18 2.93 8.49
N ASN A 570 -0.73 1.98 8.28
CA ASN A 570 -1.86 1.67 9.17
C ASN A 570 -1.65 0.40 10.04
N TYR A 571 -0.44 -0.14 10.08
CA TYR A 571 -0.09 -1.33 10.87
C TYR A 571 0.72 -0.93 12.10
N LYS A 572 0.37 -1.52 13.25
CA LYS A 572 1.16 -1.40 14.49
C LYS A 572 2.14 -2.58 14.57
N PRO A 573 3.47 -2.34 14.67
CA PRO A 573 4.46 -3.37 14.98
C PRO A 573 4.26 -3.93 16.41
N LEU A 574 3.96 -5.22 16.54
CA LEU A 574 3.72 -5.88 17.81
C LEU A 574 4.64 -7.11 18.00
N ARG A 575 5.05 -7.35 19.23
CA ARG A 575 5.88 -8.50 19.65
C ARG A 575 5.10 -9.40 20.61
N TYR A 576 5.11 -10.71 20.37
CA TYR A 576 4.48 -11.69 21.27
C TYR A 576 5.14 -11.69 22.65
N ILE A 577 4.34 -11.66 23.72
CA ILE A 577 4.82 -11.52 25.11
C ILE A 577 5.61 -12.75 25.58
N GLY A 578 5.33 -13.93 25.04
CA GLY A 578 6.06 -15.16 25.35
C GLY A 578 7.24 -15.44 24.43
N VAL A 579 7.65 -14.52 23.55
CA VAL A 579 8.84 -14.74 22.72
C VAL A 579 10.08 -14.77 23.61
N VAL A 580 10.95 -15.74 23.36
CA VAL A 580 12.30 -15.84 23.93
C VAL A 580 13.31 -15.81 22.79
N ASP A 581 14.46 -15.17 23.03
CA ASP A 581 15.62 -15.13 22.13
C ASP A 581 16.66 -16.18 22.54
#